data_AF-A0A7R9TK16-F1
#
_entry.id   AF-A0A7R9TK16-F1
#
_cell.length_a   1.000
_cell.length_b   1.000
_cell.length_c   1.000
_cell.angle_alpha   90.00
_cell.angle_beta   90.00
_cell.angle_gamma   90.00
#
_symmetry.space_group_name_H-M   'P 1'
#
loop_
_entity.id
_entity.type
_entity.pdbx_description
1 polymer ?
#
loop_
_entity_poly.entity_id
_entity_poly.type
_entity_poly.pdbx_seq_one_letter_code
_entity_poly.pdbx_strand_id
1 'polypeptide(L)'
;RRNDGAAMAALTLGNGAEGGGDDKGGNSAPSASVSRWHFGMVNDGVRNDVYERALAAAIAAMHARRQARAGVEGGAAAQCRVLDIGAGSGLLGMMAARHGASEVCCVE
;
A
#
# COMPACT_ATOMS: atom_id res chain seq x y z
N ARG A 1 0.96 26.02 -22.24
CA ARG A 1 0.89 24.54 -22.25
C ARG A 1 2.25 24.01 -21.75
N ARG A 2 2.37 23.67 -20.47
CA ARG A 2 3.53 22.97 -19.91
C ARG A 2 3.06 21.63 -19.37
N ASN A 3 3.83 20.62 -19.72
CA ASN A 3 3.60 19.21 -19.57
C ASN A 3 4.31 18.78 -18.28
N ASP A 4 3.61 18.80 -17.16
CA ASP A 4 4.18 18.45 -15.86
C ASP A 4 3.77 17.02 -15.53
N GLY A 5 4.58 16.08 -16.03
CA GLY A 5 4.44 14.65 -15.78
C GLY A 5 4.43 14.35 -14.30
N ALA A 6 3.33 13.77 -13.83
CA ALA A 6 3.19 13.24 -12.50
C ALA A 6 4.29 12.18 -12.26
N ALA A 7 5.16 12.44 -11.28
CA ALA A 7 6.09 11.46 -10.77
C ALA A 7 5.30 10.37 -10.03
N MET A 8 4.82 9.38 -10.78
CA MET A 8 4.41 8.07 -10.27
C MET A 8 5.67 7.35 -9.78
N ALA A 9 5.83 7.26 -8.46
CA ALA A 9 6.78 6.33 -7.87
C ALA A 9 6.20 4.91 -8.02
N ALA A 10 6.38 4.32 -9.19
CA ALA A 10 6.14 2.89 -9.42
C ALA A 10 7.33 2.12 -8.84
N LEU A 11 7.17 1.56 -7.64
CA LEU A 11 8.14 0.65 -7.06
C LEU A 11 7.88 -0.75 -7.63
N THR A 12 8.40 -1.03 -8.83
CA THR A 12 8.46 -2.40 -9.36
C THR A 12 9.65 -3.10 -8.71
N LEU A 13 9.40 -4.04 -7.80
CA LEU A 13 10.43 -4.97 -7.32
C LEU A 13 10.13 -6.37 -7.85
N GLY A 14 11.17 -6.95 -8.44
CA GLY A 14 11.11 -8.14 -9.29
C GLY A 14 10.60 -9.39 -8.58
N ASN A 15 9.88 -10.18 -9.36
CA ASN A 15 9.36 -11.48 -8.99
C ASN A 15 10.52 -12.48 -8.94
N GLY A 16 10.89 -12.91 -7.73
CA GLY A 16 11.91 -13.92 -7.49
C GLY A 16 11.46 -14.86 -6.40
N ALA A 17 10.45 -15.68 -6.68
CA ALA A 17 10.11 -16.85 -5.88
C ALA A 17 9.64 -17.96 -6.82
N GLU A 18 10.59 -18.77 -7.27
CA GLU A 18 10.29 -20.10 -7.83
C GLU A 18 9.76 -20.99 -6.70
N GLY A 19 8.65 -21.70 -6.98
CA GLY A 19 8.03 -22.62 -6.04
C GLY A 19 6.85 -23.32 -6.71
N GLY A 20 7.14 -24.42 -7.41
CA GLY A 20 6.19 -25.19 -8.21
C GLY A 20 5.17 -26.00 -7.41
N GLY A 21 4.15 -26.47 -8.14
CA GLY A 21 3.16 -27.44 -7.68
C GLY A 21 1.80 -27.21 -8.35
N ASP A 22 1.64 -27.68 -9.59
CA ASP A 22 0.36 -27.76 -10.27
C ASP A 22 -0.57 -28.75 -9.55
N ASP A 23 -1.65 -28.27 -8.94
CA ASP A 23 -2.76 -29.12 -8.48
C ASP A 23 -4.00 -28.81 -9.32
N LYS A 24 -4.20 -29.60 -10.37
CA LYS A 24 -5.41 -29.56 -11.21
C LYS A 24 -6.49 -30.43 -10.58
N GLY A 25 -7.46 -29.83 -9.92
CA GLY A 25 -8.71 -30.52 -9.61
C GLY A 25 -9.60 -29.83 -8.57
N GLY A 26 -10.74 -29.30 -9.01
CA GLY A 26 -11.87 -28.99 -8.13
C GLY A 26 -12.53 -27.65 -8.43
N ASN A 27 -13.69 -27.69 -9.10
CA ASN A 27 -14.59 -26.54 -9.25
C ASN A 27 -15.33 -26.27 -7.93
N SER A 28 -14.60 -25.88 -6.90
CA SER A 28 -15.10 -25.41 -5.61
C SER A 28 -14.84 -23.91 -5.52
N ALA A 29 -15.84 -23.13 -5.09
CA ALA A 29 -15.68 -21.70 -4.81
C ALA A 29 -14.37 -21.48 -4.03
N PRO A 30 -13.52 -20.50 -4.41
CA PRO A 30 -12.24 -20.31 -3.75
C PRO A 30 -12.50 -20.14 -2.27
N SER A 31 -11.97 -21.06 -1.46
CA SER A 31 -12.12 -20.95 -0.02
C SER A 31 -11.50 -19.62 0.41
N ALA A 32 -12.10 -18.94 1.39
CA ALA A 32 -11.54 -17.72 1.99
C ALA A 32 -10.20 -17.96 2.72
N SER A 33 -9.51 -19.08 2.44
CA SER A 33 -8.18 -19.36 2.96
C SER A 33 -7.15 -18.47 2.27
N VAL A 34 -6.47 -17.65 3.06
CA VAL A 34 -5.25 -16.99 2.63
C VAL A 34 -4.22 -18.01 2.13
N SER A 35 -3.67 -17.77 0.94
CA SER A 35 -2.60 -18.60 0.37
C SER A 35 -1.44 -18.73 1.36
N ARG A 36 -0.80 -19.92 1.40
CA ARG A 36 0.26 -20.26 2.37
C ARG A 36 1.39 -19.23 2.50
N TRP A 37 1.71 -18.51 1.41
CA TRP A 37 2.75 -17.48 1.40
C TRP A 37 2.39 -16.23 2.22
N HIS A 38 1.11 -15.96 2.48
CA HIS A 38 0.66 -14.82 3.29
C HIS A 38 1.23 -14.85 4.71
N PHE A 39 1.36 -16.03 5.32
CA PHE A 39 1.90 -16.14 6.67
C PHE A 39 3.38 -15.78 6.74
N GLY A 40 4.18 -16.25 5.79
CA GLY A 40 5.59 -15.88 5.69
C GLY A 40 5.74 -14.37 5.45
N MET A 41 4.89 -13.82 4.60
CA MET A 41 4.83 -12.41 4.29
C MET A 41 4.53 -11.54 5.54
N VAL A 42 3.49 -11.88 6.31
CA VAL A 42 3.09 -11.13 7.51
C VAL A 42 4.13 -11.26 8.64
N ASN A 43 4.78 -12.40 8.77
CA ASN A 43 5.81 -12.63 9.81
C ASN A 43 7.20 -12.08 9.45
N ASP A 44 7.42 -11.57 8.23
CA ASP A 44 8.69 -10.96 7.84
C ASP A 44 8.86 -9.58 8.48
N GLY A 45 9.46 -9.56 9.67
CA GLY A 45 9.65 -8.36 10.47
C GLY A 45 10.53 -7.30 9.79
N VAL A 46 11.61 -7.71 9.12
CA VAL A 46 12.53 -6.77 8.45
C VAL A 46 11.81 -6.07 7.31
N ARG A 47 11.08 -6.83 6.49
CA ARG A 47 10.27 -6.28 5.41
C ARG A 47 9.20 -5.33 5.93
N ASN A 48 8.47 -5.74 6.98
CA ASN A 48 7.44 -4.92 7.60
C ASN A 48 7.99 -3.61 8.16
N ASP A 49 9.15 -3.63 8.83
CA ASP A 49 9.81 -2.44 9.37
C ASP A 49 10.24 -1.45 8.28
N VAL A 50 10.71 -1.96 7.13
CA VAL A 50 11.06 -1.12 5.98
C VAL A 50 9.80 -0.46 5.41
N TYR A 51 8.70 -1.21 5.24
CA TYR A 51 7.43 -0.66 4.78
C TYR A 51 6.85 0.37 5.76
N GLU A 52 6.84 0.09 7.06
CA GLU A 52 6.34 1.01 8.09
C GLU A 52 7.10 2.35 8.02
N ARG A 53 8.44 2.32 7.99
CA ARG A 53 9.27 3.53 7.88
C ARG A 53 9.01 4.29 6.57
N ALA A 54 8.88 3.57 5.45
CA ALA A 54 8.60 4.19 4.16
C ALA A 54 7.22 4.87 4.14
N LEU A 55 6.20 4.20 4.66
CA LEU A 55 4.84 4.73 4.77
C LEU A 55 4.81 5.96 5.68
N ALA A 56 5.46 5.91 6.85
CA ALA A 56 5.57 7.04 7.76
C ALA A 56 6.16 8.28 7.07
N ALA A 57 7.29 8.11 6.37
CA ALA A 57 7.95 9.19 5.66
C ALA A 57 7.09 9.74 4.51
N ALA A 58 6.45 8.86 3.73
CA ALA A 58 5.61 9.26 2.61
C ALA A 58 4.37 10.05 3.05
N ILE A 59 3.70 9.61 4.11
CA ILE A 59 2.51 10.26 4.67
C ILE A 59 2.86 11.62 5.27
N ALA A 60 3.95 11.71 6.05
CA ALA A 60 4.44 12.98 6.58
C ALA A 60 4.75 13.98 5.46
N ALA A 61 5.42 13.53 4.40
CA ALA A 61 5.72 14.37 3.24
C ALA A 61 4.44 14.80 2.49
N MET A 62 3.43 13.92 2.38
CA MET A 62 2.14 14.27 1.78
C MET A 62 1.42 15.35 2.59
N HIS A 63 1.39 15.21 3.92
CA HIS A 63 0.80 16.21 4.81
C HIS A 63 1.48 17.57 4.65
N ALA A 64 2.81 17.63 4.69
CA ALA A 64 3.57 18.87 4.49
C ALA A 64 3.25 19.53 3.13
N ARG A 65 3.19 18.75 2.05
CA ARG A 65 2.83 19.25 0.71
C ARG A 65 1.41 19.80 0.66
N ARG A 66 0.46 19.15 1.33
CA ARG A 66 -0.94 19.59 1.38
C ARG A 66 -1.11 20.85 2.22
N GLN A 67 -0.44 20.94 3.37
CA GLN A 67 -0.42 22.14 4.20
C GLN A 67 0.13 23.35 3.44
N ALA A 68 1.22 23.18 2.68
CA ALA A 68 1.77 24.25 1.85
C ALA A 68 0.81 24.73 0.74
N ARG A 69 -0.09 23.85 0.24
CA ARG A 69 -1.10 24.19 -0.78
C ARG A 69 -2.39 24.75 -0.20
N ALA A 70 -2.72 24.43 1.04
CA ALA A 70 -3.97 24.87 1.69
C ALA A 70 -4.08 26.39 1.87
N GLY A 71 -2.96 27.13 1.83
CA GLY A 71 -2.96 28.59 1.78
C GLY A 71 -3.38 29.19 0.42
N VAL A 72 -3.56 28.37 -0.62
CA VAL A 72 -3.85 28.80 -2.00
C VAL A 72 -5.31 28.55 -2.40
N GLU A 73 -5.97 27.55 -1.81
CA GLU A 73 -7.35 27.17 -2.13
C GLU A 73 -8.14 26.99 -0.84
N GLY A 74 -9.19 27.79 -0.66
CA GLY A 74 -9.98 27.83 0.56
C GLY A 74 -10.54 26.46 0.97
N GLY A 75 -10.10 25.99 2.14
CA GLY A 75 -10.99 25.34 3.11
C GLY A 75 -11.17 23.82 3.09
N ALA A 76 -10.48 23.05 2.23
CA ALA A 76 -10.46 21.60 2.39
C ALA A 76 -9.30 21.19 3.31
N ALA A 77 -9.59 20.56 4.45
CA ALA A 77 -8.58 20.00 5.34
C ALA A 77 -7.59 19.14 4.53
N ALA A 78 -6.30 19.27 4.81
CA ALA A 78 -5.23 18.54 4.14
C ALA A 78 -5.38 17.02 4.35
N GLN A 79 -6.08 16.34 3.42
CA GLN A 79 -6.30 14.89 3.49
C GLN A 79 -5.15 14.13 2.81
N CYS A 80 -4.67 13.10 3.49
CA CYS A 80 -3.75 12.11 2.92
C CYS A 80 -4.54 10.81 2.65
N ARG A 81 -4.83 10.53 1.38
CA ARG A 81 -5.52 9.30 0.97
C ARG A 81 -4.51 8.29 0.43
N VAL A 82 -4.65 7.03 0.80
CA VAL A 82 -3.78 5.93 0.40
C VAL A 82 -4.59 4.87 -0.35
N LEU A 83 -4.00 4.34 -1.42
CA LEU A 83 -4.52 3.19 -2.16
C LEU A 83 -3.55 2.03 -1.97
N ASP A 84 -3.99 0.96 -1.31
CA ASP A 84 -3.22 -0.26 -1.10
C ASP A 84 -3.64 -1.31 -2.16
N ILE A 85 -2.73 -1.64 -3.07
CA ILE A 85 -2.99 -2.53 -4.21
C ILE A 85 -2.40 -3.90 -3.91
N GLY A 86 -3.24 -4.94 -3.91
CA GLY A 86 -2.86 -6.27 -3.45
C GLY A 86 -2.82 -6.32 -1.92
N ALA A 87 -3.85 -5.75 -1.28
CA ALA A 87 -3.87 -5.53 0.16
C ALA A 87 -3.72 -6.83 0.96
N GLY A 88 -4.22 -7.96 0.44
CA GLY A 88 -4.19 -9.27 1.10
C GLY A 88 -4.70 -9.16 2.53
N SER A 89 -3.82 -9.38 3.51
CA SER A 89 -4.13 -9.23 4.95
C SER A 89 -4.50 -7.82 5.42
N GLY A 90 -4.31 -6.78 4.60
CA GLY A 90 -4.53 -5.38 4.94
C GLY A 90 -3.45 -4.77 5.84
N LEU A 91 -2.33 -5.47 6.06
CA LEU A 91 -1.27 -5.02 6.96
C LEU A 91 -0.76 -3.62 6.57
N LEU A 92 -0.36 -3.42 5.31
CA LEU A 92 0.20 -2.14 4.85
C LEU A 92 -0.83 -1.01 4.92
N GLY A 93 -2.08 -1.26 4.55
CA GLY A 93 -3.18 -0.33 4.74
C GLY A 93 -3.35 0.10 6.20
N MET A 94 -3.26 -0.83 7.16
CA MET A 94 -3.33 -0.52 8.59
C MET A 94 -2.12 0.28 9.09
N MET A 95 -0.91 -0.02 8.59
CA MET A 95 0.30 0.76 8.86
C MET A 95 0.14 2.20 8.35
N ALA A 96 -0.41 2.39 7.15
CA ALA A 96 -0.69 3.70 6.59
C ALA A 96 -1.71 4.48 7.44
N ALA A 97 -2.81 3.83 7.84
CA ALA A 97 -3.79 4.44 8.74
C ALA A 97 -3.16 4.88 10.07
N ARG A 98 -2.31 4.03 10.67
CA ARG A 98 -1.58 4.34 11.92
C ARG A 98 -0.72 5.58 11.81
N HIS A 99 -0.10 5.81 10.65
CA HIS A 99 0.75 6.97 10.39
C HIS A 99 -0.03 8.23 9.93
N GLY A 100 -1.35 8.21 10.02
CA GLY A 100 -2.18 9.40 9.80
C GLY A 100 -2.64 9.56 8.35
N ALA A 101 -2.71 8.48 7.57
CA ALA A 101 -3.57 8.48 6.39
C ALA A 101 -5.02 8.74 6.84
N SER A 102 -5.67 9.72 6.20
CA SER A 102 -7.06 10.10 6.50
C SER A 102 -8.07 9.08 5.97
N GLU A 103 -7.68 8.37 4.91
CA GLU A 103 -8.49 7.36 4.24
C GLU A 103 -7.54 6.35 3.59
N VAL A 104 -7.86 5.07 3.72
CA VAL A 104 -7.14 3.98 3.08
C VAL A 104 -8.16 3.16 2.30
N CYS A 105 -7.96 3.07 0.98
CA CYS A 105 -8.73 2.19 0.12
C CYS A 105 -7.86 0.98 -0.21
N CYS A 106 -8.34 -0.20 0.13
CA CYS A 106 -7.66 -1.46 -0.13
C CYS A 106 -8.33 -2.17 -1.30
N VAL A 107 -7.54 -2.66 -2.26
CA VAL A 107 -8.02 -3.53 -3.34
C VAL A 107 -7.28 -4.87 -3.28
N GLU A 108 -8.05 -5.95 -3.37
CA GLU A 108 -7.58 -7.34 -3.43
C GLU A 108 -8.19 -8.04 -4.64
#